data_AF-A0A1F4ZTN6-F1
#
_entry.id   AF-A0A1F4ZTN6-F1
#
_cell.length_a   1.000
_cell.length_b   1.000
_cell.length_c   1.000
_cell.angle_alpha   90.00
_cell.angle_beta   90.00
_cell.angle_gamma   90.00
#
_symmetry.space_group_name_H-M   'P 1'
#
loop_
_entity.id
_entity.type
_entity.pdbx_description
1 polymer ?
#
loop_
_entity_poly.entity_id
_entity_poly.type
_entity_poly.pdbx_seq_one_letter_code
_entity_poly.pdbx_strand_id
1 'polypeptide(L)'
;MTLKPEEFETRYPTDFMGTLSDIRPFWISRMIIFGLYDKNDVPFKNVYLWSMVADAKGVKMSKSKGNVINPIELVDKYGADALRM
;
A
#
# COMPACT_ATOMS: atom_id res chain seq x y z
N MET A 1 -6.14 0.00 18.80
CA MET A 1 -6.43 -0.98 17.75
C MET A 1 -7.85 -0.75 17.27
N THR A 2 -8.07 -0.69 15.96
CA THR A 2 -9.40 -0.52 15.36
C THR A 2 -10.23 -1.82 15.34
N LEU A 3 -9.58 -2.97 15.50
CA LEU A 3 -10.23 -4.29 15.59
C LEU A 3 -10.62 -4.60 17.03
N LYS A 4 -11.79 -5.24 17.20
CA LYS A 4 -12.13 -5.90 18.47
C LYS A 4 -11.22 -7.12 18.67
N PRO A 5 -11.00 -7.58 19.93
CA PRO A 5 -10.12 -8.73 20.20
C PRO A 5 -10.48 -9.98 19.38
N GLU A 6 -11.76 -10.32 19.27
CA GLU A 6 -12.24 -11.48 18.49
C GLU A 6 -11.93 -11.36 16.98
N GLU A 7 -11.98 -10.16 16.44
CA GLU A 7 -11.64 -9.91 15.04
C GLU A 7 -10.13 -9.94 14.82
N PHE A 8 -9.35 -9.55 15.83
CA PHE A 8 -7.89 -9.57 15.75
C PHE A 8 -7.37 -11.01 15.64
N GLU A 9 -7.86 -11.90 16.50
CA GLU A 9 -7.46 -13.32 16.51
C GLU A 9 -7.77 -14.03 15.17
N THR A 10 -8.79 -13.59 14.44
CA THR A 10 -9.20 -14.20 13.17
C THR A 10 -8.58 -13.55 11.93
N ARG A 11 -8.06 -12.31 12.03
CA ARG A 11 -7.52 -11.54 10.90
C ARG A 11 -6.00 -11.32 10.97
N TYR A 12 -5.38 -11.70 12.07
CA TYR A 12 -3.93 -11.70 12.23
C TYR A 12 -3.38 -13.14 12.11
N PRO A 13 -2.30 -13.36 11.33
CA PRO A 13 -1.63 -12.39 10.46
C PRO A 13 -2.41 -12.15 9.15
N THR A 14 -2.28 -10.94 8.58
CA THR A 14 -2.97 -10.54 7.35
C THR A 14 -2.48 -11.38 6.15
N ASP A 15 -3.38 -11.90 5.32
CA ASP A 15 -2.97 -12.79 4.23
C ASP A 15 -2.12 -12.10 3.17
N PHE A 16 -2.41 -10.83 2.85
CA PHE A 16 -1.77 -10.11 1.77
C PHE A 16 -1.61 -8.62 2.07
N MET A 17 -0.39 -8.11 1.90
CA MET A 17 -0.07 -6.69 1.92
C MET A 17 0.44 -6.25 0.56
N GLY A 18 -0.31 -5.38 -0.10
CA GLY A 18 0.12 -4.76 -1.32
C GLY A 18 0.63 -3.34 -1.07
N THR A 19 1.89 -3.07 -1.41
CA THR A 19 2.48 -1.72 -1.23
C THR A 19 3.48 -1.37 -2.33
N LEU A 20 3.92 -0.12 -2.36
CA LEU A 20 4.91 0.34 -3.33
C LEU A 20 6.31 -0.12 -2.92
N SER A 21 7.14 -0.49 -3.91
CA SER A 21 8.49 -1.04 -3.67
C SER A 21 9.46 -0.09 -2.98
N ASP A 22 9.20 1.22 -3.06
CA ASP A 22 10.05 2.29 -2.53
C ASP A 22 9.99 2.44 -1.00
N ILE A 23 8.85 2.15 -0.38
CA ILE A 23 8.67 2.24 1.08
C ILE A 23 8.94 0.94 1.80
N ARG A 24 9.37 -0.12 1.09
CA ARG A 24 9.75 -1.41 1.68
C ARG A 24 10.66 -1.29 2.90
N PRO A 25 11.82 -0.60 2.86
CA PRO A 25 12.71 -0.53 4.03
C PRO A 25 12.11 0.29 5.20
N PHE A 26 11.23 1.24 4.90
CA PHE A 26 10.69 2.15 5.90
C PHE A 26 9.39 1.68 6.54
N TRP A 27 8.63 0.85 5.84
CA TRP A 27 7.30 0.43 6.24
C TRP A 27 7.29 -1.07 6.58
N ILE A 28 7.52 -1.93 5.58
CA ILE A 28 7.45 -3.39 5.74
C ILE A 28 8.40 -3.85 6.84
N SER A 29 9.67 -3.45 6.79
CA SER A 29 10.66 -3.85 7.80
C SER A 29 10.26 -3.41 9.21
N ARG A 30 9.71 -2.19 9.36
CA ARG A 30 9.27 -1.70 10.68
C ARG A 30 8.07 -2.47 11.20
N MET A 31 7.11 -2.81 10.34
CA MET A 31 5.96 -3.63 10.73
C MET A 31 6.41 -5.03 11.19
N ILE A 32 7.37 -5.64 10.50
CA ILE A 32 7.95 -6.93 10.91
C ILE A 32 8.62 -6.80 12.28
N ILE A 33 9.47 -5.77 12.48
CA ILE A 33 10.14 -5.55 13.77
C ILE A 33 9.13 -5.41 14.90
N PHE A 34 8.09 -4.59 14.73
CA PHE A 34 7.07 -4.41 15.76
C PHE A 34 6.21 -5.66 16.00
N GLY A 35 5.86 -6.40 14.95
CA GLY A 35 5.13 -7.67 15.09
C GLY A 35 5.94 -8.71 15.87
N LEU A 36 7.23 -8.83 15.56
CA LEU A 36 8.14 -9.70 16.30
C LEU A 36 8.35 -9.24 17.75
N TYR A 37 8.38 -7.93 17.99
CA TYR A 37 8.54 -7.38 19.34
C TYR A 37 7.33 -7.61 20.25
N ASP A 38 6.11 -7.36 19.75
CA ASP A 38 4.88 -7.39 20.57
C ASP A 38 4.19 -8.77 20.57
N LYS A 39 4.24 -9.49 19.44
CA LYS A 39 3.50 -10.74 19.23
C LYS A 39 4.38 -11.93 18.89
N ASN A 40 5.70 -11.72 18.74
CA ASN A 40 6.63 -12.73 18.28
C ASN A 40 6.19 -13.39 16.95
N ASP A 41 5.51 -12.62 16.10
CA ASP A 41 4.96 -13.10 14.83
C ASP A 41 4.98 -12.00 13.75
N VAL A 42 5.01 -12.41 12.48
CA VAL A 42 5.06 -11.51 11.32
C VAL A 42 3.65 -11.07 10.93
N PRO A 43 3.38 -9.76 10.75
CA PRO A 43 2.01 -9.26 10.59
C PRO A 43 1.33 -9.60 9.25
N PHE A 44 2.05 -10.17 8.29
CA PHE A 44 1.51 -10.53 6.98
C PHE A 44 2.16 -11.79 6.42
N LYS A 45 1.37 -12.60 5.70
CA LYS A 45 1.84 -13.84 5.06
C LYS A 45 2.50 -13.58 3.70
N ASN A 46 1.90 -12.71 2.90
CA ASN A 46 2.39 -12.37 1.56
C ASN A 46 2.52 -10.87 1.38
N VAL A 47 3.56 -10.46 0.65
CA VAL A 47 3.80 -9.06 0.29
C VAL A 47 3.91 -8.94 -1.22
N TYR A 48 3.08 -8.09 -1.82
CA TYR A 48 3.18 -7.74 -3.23
C TYR A 48 3.64 -6.30 -3.39
N LEU A 49 4.65 -6.12 -4.24
CA LEU A 49 5.25 -4.81 -4.48
C LEU A 49 4.82 -4.31 -5.85
N TRP A 50 3.89 -3.35 -5.87
CA TRP A 50 3.50 -2.69 -7.11
C TRP A 50 4.65 -1.82 -7.64
N SER A 51 4.63 -1.58 -8.95
CA SER A 51 5.47 -0.58 -9.60
C SER A 51 4.96 0.84 -9.31
N MET A 52 5.85 1.82 -9.49
CA MET A 52 5.46 3.23 -9.37
C MET A 52 4.78 3.71 -10.65
N VAL A 53 3.78 4.58 -10.48
CA VAL A 53 3.19 5.32 -11.59
C VAL A 53 4.11 6.48 -11.95
N ALA A 54 4.45 6.58 -13.24
CA ALA A 54 5.32 7.59 -13.79
C ALA A 54 4.52 8.58 -14.65
N ASP A 55 4.99 9.82 -14.72
CA ASP A 55 4.48 10.82 -15.65
C ASP A 55 4.91 10.52 -17.11
N ALA A 56 4.47 11.37 -18.05
CA ALA A 56 4.79 11.25 -19.46
C ALA A 56 6.30 11.30 -19.79
N LYS A 57 7.15 11.75 -18.85
CA LYS A 57 8.61 11.81 -18.98
C LYS A 57 9.30 10.64 -18.25
N GLY A 58 8.54 9.69 -17.71
CA GLY A 58 9.07 8.55 -16.96
C GLY A 58 9.45 8.89 -15.51
N VAL A 59 9.11 10.09 -15.01
CA VAL A 59 9.44 10.50 -13.65
C VAL A 59 8.33 10.07 -12.71
N LYS A 60 8.71 9.51 -11.54
CA LYS A 60 7.76 9.16 -10.48
C LYS A 60 6.81 10.33 -10.19
N MET A 61 5.51 10.06 -10.17
CA MET A 61 4.52 11.04 -9.72
C MET A 61 4.71 11.32 -8.22
N SER A 62 4.84 12.59 -7.84
CA SER A 62 4.84 13.02 -6.44
C SER A 62 4.31 14.43 -6.27
N LYS A 63 3.59 14.69 -5.17
CA LYS A 63 3.05 16.02 -4.87
C LYS A 63 4.14 17.10 -4.83
N SER A 64 5.31 16.76 -4.28
CA SER A 64 6.47 17.65 -4.22
C SER A 64 7.02 18.08 -5.58
N LYS A 65 6.84 17.27 -6.62
CA LYS A 65 7.29 17.57 -7.99
C LYS A 65 6.22 18.26 -8.83
N GLY A 66 4.99 18.36 -8.32
CA GLY A 66 3.86 18.94 -9.04
C GLY A 66 3.41 18.13 -10.28
N ASN A 67 3.90 16.91 -10.46
CA ASN A 67 3.60 16.05 -11.61
C ASN A 67 2.51 15.00 -11.31
N VAL A 68 1.56 15.34 -10.44
CA VAL A 68 0.44 14.46 -10.05
C VAL A 68 -0.80 14.82 -10.85
N ILE A 69 -1.52 13.81 -11.30
CA ILE A 69 -2.84 13.96 -11.92
C ILE A 69 -3.90 13.59 -10.88
N ASN A 70 -4.99 14.36 -10.85
CA ASN A 70 -6.12 14.07 -9.97
C ASN A 70 -6.90 12.86 -10.52
N PRO A 71 -7.00 11.75 -9.77
CA PRO A 71 -7.72 10.57 -10.24
C PRO A 71 -9.22 10.85 -10.46
N ILE A 72 -9.82 11.78 -9.71
CA ILE A 72 -11.25 12.10 -9.85
C ILE A 72 -11.55 12.70 -11.21
N GLU A 73 -10.69 13.58 -11.72
CA GLU A 73 -10.84 14.16 -13.06
C GLU A 73 -10.76 13.10 -14.17
N LEU A 74 -9.94 12.06 -13.98
CA LEU A 74 -9.88 10.93 -14.91
C LEU A 74 -11.12 10.06 -14.83
N VAL A 75 -11.65 9.83 -13.63
CA VAL A 75 -12.91 9.10 -13.42
C VAL A 75 -14.09 9.83 -14.04
N ASP A 76 -14.19 11.15 -13.86
CA ASP A 76 -15.28 11.95 -14.44
C ASP A 76 -15.23 11.95 -15.98
N LYS A 77 -14.03 11.86 -16.56
CA LYS A 77 -13.83 11.88 -18.01
C LYS A 77 -13.99 10.51 -18.68
N TYR A 78 -13.51 9.45 -18.04
CA TYR A 78 -13.40 8.11 -18.66
C TYR A 78 -14.11 6.99 -17.88
N GLY A 79 -14.54 7.24 -16.65
CA GLY A 79 -15.14 6.26 -15.75
C GLY A 79 -14.13 5.59 -14.80
N ALA A 80 -14.62 5.11 -13.66
CA ALA A 80 -13.78 4.46 -12.64
C ALA A 80 -13.22 3.12 -13.11
N ASP A 81 -13.98 2.39 -13.93
CA ASP A 81 -13.55 1.10 -14.46
C ASP A 81 -12.45 1.28 -15.52
N ALA A 82 -12.53 2.33 -16.34
CA ALA A 82 -11.47 2.66 -17.30
C ALA A 82 -10.16 3.05 -16.62
N LEU A 83 -10.20 3.65 -15.43
CA LEU A 83 -9.00 3.97 -14.65
C LEU A 83 -8.39 2.73 -13.96
N ARG A 84 -9.20 1.71 -13.67
CA ARG A 84 -8.78 0.48 -12.98
C ARG A 84 -8.24 -0.59 -13.94
N MET A 85 -8.70 -0.59 -15.19
CA MET A 85 -8.22 -1.48 -16.27
C MET A 85 -6.88 -1.03 -16.82
#